data_AF-A0A3D4E5N9-F1
#
_entry.id   AF-A0A3D4E5N9-F1
#
_cell.length_a   1.000
_cell.length_b   1.000
_cell.length_c   1.000
_cell.angle_alpha   90.00
_cell.angle_beta   90.00
_cell.angle_gamma   90.00
#
_symmetry.space_group_name_H-M   'P 1'
#
loop_
_entity.id
_entity.type
_entity.pdbx_description
1 polymer ?
#
loop_
_entity_poly.entity_id
_entity_poly.type
_entity_poly.pdbx_seq_one_letter_code
_entity_poly.pdbx_strand_id
1 'polypeptide(L)'
;PLGLSALRDAPPVIAVLGNADLLNKPSLAIIGARNASLNGKKFAAKLARDLGQHDYIITSGLARGIDTAAHEGALGTGTIAVVAGGIDVIYPEENIDLYRSIKDQGGLIISEMPAGTKPKAQHFPRRNRIVSGLSKG
;
A
#
# COMPACT_ATOMS: atom_id res chain seq x y z
N PRO A 1 -3.13 8.32 11.87
CA PRO A 1 -2.55 7.11 12.50
C PRO A 1 -1.30 7.47 13.32
N LEU A 2 -1.21 7.02 14.58
CA LEU A 2 -0.15 7.41 15.52
C LEU A 2 1.28 7.13 14.99
N GLY A 3 1.47 5.99 14.31
CA GLY A 3 2.77 5.64 13.72
C GLY A 3 3.22 6.65 12.66
N LEU A 4 2.30 7.06 11.77
CA LEU A 4 2.62 8.01 10.70
C LEU A 4 2.91 9.42 11.25
N SER A 5 2.21 9.85 12.30
CA SER A 5 2.46 11.14 12.95
C SER A 5 3.78 11.20 13.74
N ALA A 6 4.39 10.06 14.04
CA ALA A 6 5.68 10.00 14.73
C ALA A 6 6.89 10.21 13.80
N LEU A 7 6.68 10.22 12.47
CA LEU A 7 7.73 10.52 11.52
C LEU A 7 8.16 11.99 11.65
N ARG A 8 9.47 12.26 11.55
CA ARG A 8 10.01 13.65 11.59
C ARG A 8 9.45 14.52 10.46
N ASP A 9 9.16 13.92 9.32
CA ASP A 9 8.63 14.56 8.13
C ASP A 9 7.16 14.16 7.87
N ALA A 10 6.41 13.78 8.92
CA ALA A 10 5.03 13.31 8.82
C ALA A 10 4.20 14.20 7.87
N PRO A 11 3.49 13.61 6.89
CA PRO A 11 2.71 14.40 5.96
C PRO A 11 1.61 15.16 6.73
N PRO A 12 1.50 16.49 6.57
CA PRO A 12 0.49 17.27 7.29
C PRO A 12 -0.93 16.89 6.83
N VAL A 13 -1.06 16.47 5.57
CA VAL A 13 -2.31 16.01 4.96
C VAL A 13 -2.00 14.79 4.09
N ILE A 14 -2.93 13.83 4.09
CA ILE A 14 -2.96 12.72 3.15
C ILE A 14 -4.35 12.63 2.52
N ALA A 15 -4.39 12.33 1.23
CA ALA A 15 -5.61 11.93 0.53
C ALA A 15 -5.86 10.43 0.82
N VAL A 16 -7.13 10.08 1.00
CA VAL A 16 -7.57 8.71 1.24
C VAL A 16 -8.70 8.34 0.29
N LEU A 17 -8.72 7.09 -0.17
CA LEU A 17 -9.78 6.52 -0.99
C LEU A 17 -10.06 5.08 -0.57
N GLY A 18 -11.29 4.78 -0.16
CA GLY A 18 -11.68 3.48 0.38
C GLY A 18 -11.93 3.53 1.88
N ASN A 19 -11.65 2.43 2.58
CA ASN A 19 -11.99 2.24 3.98
C ASN A 19 -10.94 2.85 4.94
N ALA A 20 -11.23 4.05 5.45
CA ALA A 20 -10.32 4.76 6.36
C ALA A 20 -10.15 4.05 7.73
N ASP A 21 -11.07 3.17 8.14
CA ASP A 21 -10.99 2.49 9.44
C ASP A 21 -9.77 1.56 9.54
N LEU A 22 -9.21 1.13 8.40
CA LEU A 22 -7.98 0.34 8.35
C LEU A 22 -6.78 1.07 8.98
N LEU A 23 -6.80 2.40 9.02
CA LEU A 23 -5.77 3.22 9.66
C LEU A 23 -5.71 3.06 11.18
N ASN A 24 -6.77 2.51 11.79
CA ASN A 24 -6.85 2.26 13.23
C ASN A 24 -6.43 0.84 13.61
N LYS A 25 -6.16 -0.03 12.63
CA LYS A 25 -5.75 -1.42 12.83
C LYS A 25 -4.23 -1.57 12.78
N PRO A 26 -3.65 -2.58 13.45
CA PRO A 26 -2.23 -2.88 13.29
C PRO A 26 -1.93 -3.28 11.85
N SER A 27 -0.86 -2.73 11.27
CA SER A 27 -0.45 -3.04 9.90
C SER A 27 1.01 -3.48 9.81
N LEU A 28 1.31 -4.32 8.83
CA LEU A 28 2.66 -4.81 8.50
C LEU A 28 2.98 -4.48 7.04
N ALA A 29 4.22 -4.07 6.80
CA ALA A 29 4.69 -3.75 5.45
C ALA A 29 5.19 -5.01 4.75
N ILE A 30 4.68 -5.27 3.55
CA ILE A 30 5.26 -6.28 2.65
C ILE A 30 5.72 -5.54 1.39
N ILE A 31 7.04 -5.44 1.23
CA ILE A 31 7.69 -4.78 0.09
C ILE A 31 8.72 -5.71 -0.54
N GLY A 32 9.07 -5.47 -1.79
CA GLY A 32 10.18 -6.20 -2.39
C GLY A 32 10.44 -5.90 -3.86
N ALA A 33 11.08 -6.86 -4.53
CA ALA A 33 11.54 -6.69 -5.90
C ALA A 33 10.38 -6.45 -6.88
N ARG A 34 10.58 -5.47 -7.78
CA ARG A 34 9.66 -5.19 -8.90
C ARG A 34 9.65 -6.31 -9.95
N ASN A 35 10.79 -6.97 -10.12
CA ASN A 35 10.96 -8.15 -10.96
C ASN A 35 11.19 -9.39 -10.07
N ALA A 36 10.12 -9.86 -9.43
CA ALA A 36 10.17 -11.01 -8.53
C ALA A 36 9.86 -12.32 -9.26
N SER A 37 10.51 -13.41 -8.81
CA SER A 37 10.20 -14.76 -9.30
C SER A 37 8.77 -15.17 -8.95
N LEU A 38 8.22 -16.15 -9.69
CA LEU A 38 6.89 -16.70 -9.39
C LEU A 38 6.80 -17.24 -7.96
N ASN A 39 7.85 -17.90 -7.48
CA ASN A 39 7.91 -18.40 -6.11
C ASN A 39 7.91 -17.26 -5.09
N GLY A 40 8.65 -16.18 -5.35
CA GLY A 40 8.65 -14.99 -4.49
C GLY A 40 7.28 -14.33 -4.41
N LYS A 41 6.58 -14.18 -5.55
CA LYS A 41 5.20 -13.66 -5.58
C LYS A 41 4.22 -14.56 -4.83
N LYS A 42 4.27 -15.88 -5.05
CA LYS A 42 3.43 -16.85 -4.32
C LYS A 42 3.66 -16.79 -2.81
N PHE A 43 4.93 -16.67 -2.40
CA PHE A 43 5.28 -16.54 -0.99
C PHE A 43 4.73 -15.24 -0.39
N ALA A 44 4.92 -14.10 -1.06
CA ALA A 44 4.39 -12.81 -0.60
C ALA A 44 2.87 -12.81 -0.46
N ALA A 45 2.15 -13.34 -1.45
CA ALA A 45 0.69 -13.45 -1.40
C ALA A 45 0.22 -14.37 -0.27
N LYS A 46 0.88 -15.52 -0.08
CA LYS A 46 0.56 -16.44 1.03
C LYS A 46 0.82 -15.77 2.38
N LEU A 47 1.98 -15.14 2.56
CA LEU A 47 2.33 -14.45 3.79
C LEU A 47 1.33 -13.33 4.11
N ALA A 48 0.98 -12.52 3.11
CA ALA A 48 -0.02 -11.46 3.24
C ALA A 48 -1.38 -11.98 3.73
N ARG A 49 -1.86 -13.07 3.12
CA ARG A 49 -3.10 -13.74 3.53
C ARG A 49 -3.02 -14.30 4.94
N ASP A 50 -1.94 -15.01 5.26
CA ASP A 50 -1.76 -15.67 6.56
C ASP A 50 -1.70 -14.62 7.69
N LEU A 51 -1.02 -13.48 7.47
CA LEU A 51 -1.01 -12.35 8.41
C LEU A 51 -2.38 -11.67 8.52
N GLY A 52 -3.08 -11.49 7.40
CA GLY A 52 -4.43 -10.93 7.36
C GLY A 52 -5.46 -11.74 8.13
N GLN A 53 -5.32 -13.07 8.13
CA GLN A 53 -6.14 -13.97 8.96
C GLN A 53 -5.91 -13.79 10.46
N HIS A 54 -4.82 -13.13 10.86
CA HIS A 54 -4.49 -12.78 12.24
C HIS A 54 -4.67 -11.27 12.49
N ASP A 55 -5.63 -10.65 11.80
CA ASP A 55 -6.06 -9.25 11.98
C ASP A 55 -5.00 -8.17 11.67
N TYR A 56 -3.92 -8.53 10.96
CA TYR A 56 -2.96 -7.55 10.45
C TYR A 56 -3.38 -7.01 9.08
N ILE A 57 -3.35 -5.69 8.95
CA ILE A 57 -3.52 -5.03 7.65
C ILE A 57 -2.21 -5.05 6.88
N ILE A 58 -2.25 -5.42 5.61
CA ILE A 58 -1.05 -5.40 4.77
C ILE A 58 -0.90 -4.03 4.12
N THR A 59 0.19 -3.33 4.43
CA THR A 59 0.54 -2.04 3.82
C THR A 59 1.61 -2.25 2.77
N SER A 60 1.41 -1.74 1.56
CA SER A 60 2.42 -1.81 0.49
C SER A 60 2.25 -0.68 -0.52
N GLY A 61 3.09 -0.68 -1.54
CA GLY A 61 3.29 0.44 -2.46
C GLY A 61 2.52 0.40 -3.76
N LEU A 62 1.75 -0.66 -4.02
CA LEU A 62 1.16 -0.93 -5.32
C LEU A 62 2.18 -0.99 -6.48
N ALA A 63 3.47 -1.22 -6.21
CA ALA A 63 4.45 -1.45 -7.27
C ALA A 63 4.20 -2.81 -7.94
N ARG A 64 4.81 -3.04 -9.11
CA ARG A 64 4.86 -4.40 -9.70
C ARG A 64 5.58 -5.36 -8.76
N GLY A 65 5.35 -6.66 -8.94
CA GLY A 65 6.15 -7.69 -8.28
C GLY A 65 5.60 -8.04 -6.90
N ILE A 66 6.43 -7.90 -5.86
CA ILE A 66 6.06 -8.29 -4.49
C ILE A 66 4.89 -7.46 -3.94
N ASP A 67 4.89 -6.14 -4.14
CA ASP A 67 3.80 -5.26 -3.68
C ASP A 67 2.43 -5.69 -4.27
N THR A 68 2.36 -5.91 -5.60
CA THR A 68 1.15 -6.46 -6.26
C THR A 68 0.68 -7.75 -5.58
N ALA A 69 1.58 -8.72 -5.42
CA ALA A 69 1.23 -10.03 -4.86
C ALA A 69 0.78 -9.94 -3.39
N ALA A 70 1.38 -9.04 -2.61
CA ALA A 70 1.00 -8.80 -1.23
C ALA A 70 -0.43 -8.23 -1.13
N HIS A 71 -0.77 -7.24 -1.96
CA HIS A 71 -2.13 -6.70 -2.01
C HIS A 71 -3.15 -7.75 -2.45
N GLU A 72 -2.87 -8.51 -3.52
CA GLU A 72 -3.73 -9.60 -3.99
C GLU A 72 -4.01 -10.63 -2.88
N GLY A 73 -2.98 -11.01 -2.12
CA GLY A 73 -3.11 -11.95 -1.00
C GLY A 73 -3.93 -11.40 0.17
N ALA A 74 -3.97 -10.07 0.35
CA ALA A 74 -4.63 -9.40 1.47
C ALA A 74 -5.99 -8.77 1.12
N LEU A 75 -6.48 -8.87 -0.13
CA LEU A 75 -7.75 -8.27 -0.54
C LEU A 75 -8.93 -8.66 0.37
N GLY A 76 -9.02 -9.95 0.73
CA GLY A 76 -10.12 -10.46 1.57
C GLY A 76 -10.00 -10.14 3.07
N THR A 77 -8.84 -9.68 3.53
CA THR A 77 -8.56 -9.41 4.96
C THR A 77 -8.33 -7.94 5.27
N GLY A 78 -8.01 -7.14 4.25
CA GLY A 78 -7.76 -5.71 4.34
C GLY A 78 -6.31 -5.35 3.97
N THR A 79 -6.18 -4.34 3.10
CA THR A 79 -4.88 -3.85 2.64
C THR A 79 -4.88 -2.34 2.42
N ILE A 80 -3.72 -1.71 2.63
CA ILE A 80 -3.48 -0.28 2.42
C ILE A 80 -2.41 -0.10 1.32
N ALA A 81 -2.79 0.49 0.20
CA ALA A 81 -1.88 0.88 -0.88
C ALA A 81 -1.45 2.34 -0.72
N VAL A 82 -0.14 2.58 -0.63
CA VAL A 82 0.41 3.94 -0.59
C VAL A 82 1.02 4.27 -1.96
N VAL A 83 0.42 5.23 -2.68
CA VAL A 83 0.81 5.57 -4.05
C VAL A 83 1.74 6.78 -4.09
N ALA A 84 2.61 6.83 -5.11
CA ALA A 84 3.64 7.86 -5.26
C ALA A 84 3.20 9.09 -6.11
N GLY A 85 2.07 9.01 -6.78
CA GLY A 85 1.45 10.11 -7.53
C GLY A 85 0.22 10.65 -6.80
N GLY A 86 -0.54 11.53 -7.46
CA GLY A 86 -1.87 11.92 -6.99
C GLY A 86 -2.75 10.68 -6.84
N ILE A 87 -3.67 10.70 -5.89
CA ILE A 87 -4.53 9.54 -5.62
C ILE A 87 -5.37 9.14 -6.84
N ASP A 88 -5.65 10.08 -7.73
CA ASP A 88 -6.37 9.97 -9.00
C ASP A 88 -5.50 9.56 -10.19
N VAL A 89 -4.17 9.45 -10.02
CA VAL A 89 -3.22 9.05 -11.07
C VAL A 89 -2.69 7.65 -10.77
N ILE A 90 -3.31 6.64 -11.39
CA ILE A 90 -2.96 5.24 -11.17
C ILE A 90 -1.63 4.90 -11.84
N TYR A 91 -0.69 4.37 -11.06
CA TYR A 91 0.58 3.86 -11.55
C TYR A 91 1.03 2.70 -10.66
N PRO A 92 1.56 1.61 -11.24
CA PRO A 92 1.73 1.36 -12.67
C PRO A 92 0.40 1.01 -13.36
N GLU A 93 0.31 1.18 -14.68
CA GLU A 93 -0.94 0.94 -15.45
C GLU A 93 -1.40 -0.52 -15.35
N GLU A 94 -0.45 -1.46 -15.26
CA GLU A 94 -0.73 -2.89 -15.10
C GLU A 94 -1.47 -3.23 -13.79
N ASN A 95 -1.43 -2.33 -12.79
CA ASN A 95 -2.11 -2.50 -11.51
C ASN A 95 -3.45 -1.73 -11.42
N ILE A 96 -4.02 -1.24 -12.53
CA ILE A 96 -5.31 -0.52 -12.52
C ILE A 96 -6.44 -1.37 -11.94
N ASP A 97 -6.53 -2.64 -12.34
CA ASP A 97 -7.60 -3.51 -11.84
C ASP A 97 -7.40 -3.89 -10.38
N LEU A 98 -6.15 -4.04 -9.93
CA LEU A 98 -5.82 -4.23 -8.53
C LEU A 98 -6.16 -2.98 -7.70
N TYR A 99 -5.83 -1.78 -8.18
CA TYR A 99 -6.20 -0.51 -7.55
C TYR A 99 -7.71 -0.46 -7.30
N ARG A 100 -8.50 -0.77 -8.34
CA ARG A 100 -9.97 -0.83 -8.23
C ARG A 100 -10.42 -1.89 -7.24
N SER A 101 -9.85 -3.08 -7.31
CA SER A 101 -10.17 -4.18 -6.39
C SER A 101 -9.90 -3.82 -4.94
N ILE A 102 -8.77 -3.14 -4.63
CA ILE A 102 -8.47 -2.67 -3.27
C ILE A 102 -9.56 -1.72 -2.80
N LYS A 103 -9.92 -0.72 -3.61
CA LYS A 103 -10.97 0.24 -3.27
C LYS A 103 -12.32 -0.46 -3.06
N ASP A 104 -12.72 -1.33 -3.98
CA ASP A 104 -14.06 -1.89 -4.04
C ASP A 104 -14.27 -3.04 -3.03
N GLN A 105 -13.19 -3.70 -2.58
CA GLN A 105 -13.23 -4.78 -1.58
C GLN A 105 -12.92 -4.30 -0.15
N GLY A 106 -13.14 -3.01 0.14
CA GLY A 106 -13.00 -2.47 1.50
C GLY A 106 -11.56 -2.26 1.95
N GLY A 107 -10.60 -2.25 1.03
CA GLY A 107 -9.24 -1.78 1.23
C GLY A 107 -9.13 -0.25 1.21
N LEU A 108 -7.90 0.26 1.32
CA LEU A 108 -7.62 1.69 1.40
C LEU A 108 -6.46 2.06 0.49
N ILE A 109 -6.57 3.23 -0.13
CA ILE A 109 -5.53 3.83 -0.97
C ILE A 109 -5.20 5.20 -0.40
N ILE A 110 -3.91 5.51 -0.30
CA ILE A 110 -3.41 6.73 0.33
C ILE A 110 -2.38 7.40 -0.57
N SER A 111 -2.44 8.73 -0.63
CA SER A 111 -1.38 9.55 -1.22
C SER A 111 -1.09 10.80 -0.40
N GLU A 112 0.18 11.21 -0.35
CA GLU A 112 0.58 12.54 0.13
C GLU A 112 0.58 13.58 -1.01
N MET A 113 0.54 13.16 -2.27
CA MET A 113 0.72 14.06 -3.41
C MET A 113 -0.60 14.73 -3.81
N PRO A 114 -0.56 15.98 -4.30
CA PRO A 114 -1.73 16.65 -4.86
C PRO A 114 -2.39 15.85 -5.98
N ALA A 115 -3.71 16.00 -6.15
CA ALA A 115 -4.45 15.41 -7.28
C ALA A 115 -3.82 15.82 -8.63
N GLY A 116 -3.86 14.92 -9.61
CA GLY A 116 -3.24 15.08 -10.92
C GLY A 116 -1.71 14.91 -10.94
N THR A 117 -1.05 14.71 -9.80
CA THR A 117 0.41 14.58 -9.76
C THR A 117 0.88 13.28 -10.42
N LYS A 118 1.60 13.38 -11.55
CA LYS A 118 2.24 12.22 -12.15
C LYS A 118 3.41 11.71 -11.30
N PRO A 119 3.54 10.40 -11.06
CA PRO A 119 4.64 9.85 -10.29
C PRO A 119 5.98 10.06 -11.01
N LYS A 120 7.00 10.48 -10.25
CA LYS A 120 8.39 10.66 -10.69
C LYS A 120 9.31 9.83 -9.81
N ALA A 121 10.51 9.53 -10.30
CA ALA A 121 11.50 8.71 -9.58
C ALA A 121 11.70 9.17 -8.12
N GLN A 122 11.78 10.49 -7.89
CA GLN A 122 11.94 11.09 -6.56
C GLN A 122 10.73 10.90 -5.61
N HIS A 123 9.54 10.61 -6.14
CA HIS A 123 8.34 10.42 -5.31
C HIS A 123 8.31 9.04 -4.63
N PHE A 124 8.97 8.02 -5.21
CA PHE A 124 8.94 6.67 -4.65
C PHE A 124 9.65 6.57 -3.29
N PRO A 125 10.88 7.10 -3.10
CA PRO A 125 11.50 7.14 -1.77
C PRO A 125 10.66 7.92 -0.76
N ARG A 126 10.09 9.07 -1.15
CA ARG A 126 9.21 9.88 -0.30
C ARG A 126 7.91 9.14 0.08
N ARG A 127 7.39 8.27 -0.78
CA ARG A 127 6.24 7.43 -0.45
C ARG A 127 6.62 6.29 0.51
N ASN A 128 7.82 5.73 0.39
CA ASN A 128 8.22 4.56 1.19
C ASN A 128 8.27 4.82 2.70
N ARG A 129 8.61 6.05 3.11
CA ARG A 129 8.52 6.45 4.53
C ARG A 129 7.09 6.35 5.08
N ILE A 130 6.06 6.58 4.26
CA ILE A 130 4.66 6.47 4.69
C ILE A 130 4.28 4.99 4.85
N VAL A 131 4.71 4.13 3.92
CA VAL A 131 4.54 2.67 4.05
C VAL A 131 5.13 2.18 5.37
N SER A 132 6.37 2.56 5.66
CA SER A 132 7.05 2.18 6.91
C SER A 132 6.44 2.84 8.15
N GLY A 133 6.01 4.10 8.07
CA GLY A 133 5.42 4.81 9.22
C GLY A 133 4.01 4.33 9.58
N LEU A 134 3.27 3.76 8.63
CA LEU A 134 1.98 3.11 8.88
C LEU A 134 2.14 1.71 9.49
N SER A 135 3.25 1.03 9.21
CA SER A 135 3.48 -0.34 9.65
C SER A 135 4.17 -0.42 11.01
N LYS A 136 3.97 -1.53 11.71
CA LYS A 136 4.66 -1.88 12.96
C LYS A 136 5.95 -2.69 12.72
N GLY A 137 6.20 -3.04 11.46
CA GLY A 137 7.27 -3.92 10.98
C GLY A 137 7.16 -4.09 9.46
#